data_AF-A0A2D6TJC6-F1
#
_entry.id   AF-A0A2D6TJC6-F1
#
_cell.length_a   1.000
_cell.length_b   1.000
_cell.length_c   1.000
_cell.angle_alpha   90.00
_cell.angle_beta   90.00
_cell.angle_gamma   90.00
#
_symmetry.space_group_name_H-M   'P 1'
#
loop_
_entity.id
_entity.type
_entity.pdbx_description
1 polymer ?
#
loop_
_entity_poly.entity_id
_entity_poly.type
_entity_poly.pdbx_seq_one_letter_code
_entity_poly.pdbx_strand_id
1 'polypeptide(L)'
;MLGILHNTNIIRVKNDELNEMMDILKQTDKFNEQGEELSKKLKEKIPIIYASEALGAIAFRWKTQINENAKMPAFYNVFSEMNHNEIAGYKSMDPKFSVVMIRDKNDNDRIKKRMDICKEIMEEYVEVEEVETQGESLLARMFSAIYLGDYVSYYMALWNRVDPSPVDIIEGMKKKLM
;
A
#
# COMPACT_ATOMS: atom_id res chain seq x y z
N MET A 1 17.38 -7.16 -10.59
CA MET A 1 17.36 -5.89 -11.36
C MET A 1 18.11 -4.76 -10.63
N LEU A 2 17.73 -4.39 -9.40
CA LEU A 2 18.42 -3.34 -8.61
C LEU A 2 19.93 -3.55 -8.43
N GLY A 3 20.37 -4.78 -8.11
CA GLY A 3 21.80 -5.09 -8.02
C GLY A 3 22.56 -4.90 -9.34
N ILE A 4 21.92 -5.15 -10.49
CA ILE A 4 22.52 -4.91 -11.81
C ILE A 4 22.67 -3.40 -12.03
N LEU A 5 21.61 -2.62 -11.77
CA LEU A 5 21.63 -1.17 -11.92
C LEU A 5 22.68 -0.51 -11.00
N HIS A 6 22.80 -0.99 -9.76
CA HIS A 6 23.85 -0.57 -8.83
C HIS A 6 25.25 -0.87 -9.37
N ASN A 7 25.50 -2.12 -9.79
CA ASN A 7 26.80 -2.55 -10.31
C ASN A 7 27.19 -1.80 -11.60
N THR A 8 26.20 -1.30 -12.35
CA THR A 8 26.42 -0.45 -13.54
C THR A 8 26.58 1.04 -13.24
N ASN A 9 26.55 1.45 -11.96
CA ASN A 9 26.58 2.85 -11.51
C ASN A 9 25.45 3.76 -12.07
N ILE A 10 24.38 3.17 -12.61
CA ILE A 10 23.21 3.90 -13.09
C ILE A 10 22.42 4.47 -11.91
N ILE A 11 22.39 3.74 -10.79
CA ILE A 11 21.79 4.19 -9.53
C ILE A 11 22.82 4.17 -8.41
N ARG A 12 22.83 5.24 -7.61
CA ARG A 12 23.64 5.34 -6.39
C ARG A 12 22.85 4.83 -5.20
N VAL A 13 22.73 3.51 -5.11
CA VAL A 13 22.24 2.82 -3.90
C VAL A 13 23.47 2.28 -3.18
N LYS A 14 23.56 2.41 -1.86
CA LYS A 14 24.69 1.80 -1.12
C LYS A 14 24.44 0.30 -0.99
N ASN A 15 25.51 -0.51 -1.06
CA ASN A 15 25.41 -1.97 -0.86
C ASN A 15 24.73 -2.33 0.47
N ASP A 16 24.99 -1.55 1.52
CA ASP A 16 24.38 -1.78 2.84
C ASP A 16 22.86 -1.59 2.83
N GLU A 17 22.33 -0.64 2.05
CA GLU A 17 20.89 -0.42 1.90
C GLU A 17 20.22 -1.56 1.12
N LEU A 18 20.93 -2.12 0.13
CA LEU A 18 20.46 -3.31 -0.61
C LEU A 18 20.46 -4.55 0.30
N ASN A 19 21.52 -4.76 1.08
CA ASN A 19 21.62 -5.89 2.00
C ASN A 19 20.53 -5.81 3.08
N GLU A 20 20.33 -4.64 3.67
CA GLU A 20 19.26 -4.40 4.63
C GLU A 20 17.88 -4.71 4.03
N MET A 21 17.59 -4.16 2.86
CA MET A 21 16.33 -4.45 2.15
C MET A 21 16.16 -5.97 1.96
N MET A 22 17.19 -6.67 1.50
CA MET A 22 17.14 -8.13 1.32
C MET A 22 16.91 -8.87 2.64
N ASP A 23 17.54 -8.43 3.73
CA ASP A 23 17.38 -9.08 5.04
C ASP A 23 15.98 -8.87 5.63
N ILE A 24 15.35 -7.73 5.37
CA ILE A 24 13.93 -7.53 5.70
C ILE A 24 13.05 -8.44 4.84
N LEU A 25 13.23 -8.45 3.52
CA LEU A 25 12.40 -9.22 2.61
C LEU A 25 12.54 -10.75 2.80
N LYS A 26 13.64 -11.23 3.37
CA LYS A 26 13.80 -12.64 3.79
C LYS A 26 12.83 -13.06 4.90
N GLN A 27 12.24 -12.13 5.64
CA GLN A 27 11.22 -12.42 6.67
C GLN A 27 9.86 -12.75 6.02
N THR A 28 9.87 -13.60 5.00
CA THR A 28 8.72 -13.95 4.16
C THR A 28 7.52 -14.40 4.98
N ASP A 29 7.71 -15.30 5.95
CA ASP A 29 6.61 -15.83 6.77
C ASP A 29 5.94 -14.72 7.58
N LYS A 30 6.72 -13.77 8.12
CA LYS A 30 6.19 -12.61 8.83
C LYS A 30 5.32 -11.73 7.93
N PHE A 31 5.79 -11.38 6.73
CA PHE A 31 5.02 -10.57 5.79
C PHE A 31 3.77 -11.30 5.29
N ASN A 32 3.89 -12.62 5.13
CA ASN A 32 2.80 -13.49 4.75
C ASN A 32 1.68 -13.47 5.81
N GLU A 33 2.02 -13.74 7.07
CA GLU A 33 1.10 -13.68 8.21
C GLU A 33 0.47 -12.30 8.36
N GLN A 34 1.28 -11.23 8.35
CA GLN A 34 0.79 -9.85 8.46
C GLN A 34 -0.15 -9.47 7.31
N GLY A 35 0.16 -9.92 6.09
CA GLY A 35 -0.68 -9.68 4.92
C GLY A 35 -2.01 -10.43 5.00
N GLU A 36 -1.99 -11.68 5.48
CA GLU A 36 -3.21 -12.44 5.73
C GLU A 36 -4.07 -11.76 6.81
N GLU A 37 -3.48 -11.36 7.92
CA GLU A 37 -4.17 -10.68 9.02
C GLU A 37 -4.82 -9.37 8.58
N LEU A 38 -4.07 -8.50 7.89
CA LEU A 38 -4.60 -7.24 7.39
C LEU A 38 -5.71 -7.49 6.36
N SER A 39 -5.53 -8.44 5.44
CA SER A 39 -6.55 -8.76 4.44
C SER A 39 -7.87 -9.28 5.04
N LYS A 40 -7.81 -9.96 6.21
CA LYS A 40 -9.02 -10.39 6.94
C LYS A 40 -9.83 -9.19 7.44
N LYS A 41 -9.16 -8.13 7.90
CA LYS A 41 -9.82 -6.88 8.33
C LYS A 41 -10.41 -6.12 7.14
N LEU A 42 -9.78 -6.22 5.96
CA LEU A 42 -10.25 -5.60 4.73
C LEU A 42 -11.28 -6.45 3.97
N LYS A 43 -11.67 -7.62 4.49
CA LYS A 43 -12.62 -8.52 3.84
C LYS A 43 -13.97 -7.83 3.69
N GLU A 44 -14.56 -7.92 2.49
CA GLU A 44 -15.84 -7.29 2.14
C GLU A 44 -15.84 -5.74 2.23
N LYS A 45 -14.66 -5.12 2.38
CA LYS A 45 -14.46 -3.67 2.37
C LYS A 45 -13.85 -3.19 1.05
N ILE A 46 -14.00 -1.91 0.74
CA ILE A 46 -13.34 -1.20 -0.36
C ILE A 46 -12.21 -0.36 0.24
N PRO A 47 -10.94 -0.76 0.08
CA PRO A 47 -9.83 -0.07 0.73
C PRO A 47 -9.47 1.26 0.04
N ILE A 48 -9.19 2.25 0.86
CA ILE A 48 -8.59 3.53 0.48
C ILE A 48 -7.21 3.61 1.13
N ILE A 49 -6.16 3.66 0.31
CA ILE A 49 -4.77 3.65 0.76
C ILE A 49 -4.26 5.09 0.88
N TYR A 50 -3.86 5.50 2.07
CA TYR A 50 -3.24 6.80 2.29
C TYR A 50 -1.79 6.65 2.73
N ALA A 51 -0.95 7.58 2.27
CA ALA A 51 0.44 7.67 2.70
C ALA A 51 0.90 9.14 2.67
N SER A 52 2.09 9.43 3.20
CA SER A 52 2.74 10.70 2.94
C SER A 52 3.05 10.87 1.44
N GLU A 53 3.24 12.10 0.98
CA GLU A 53 3.64 12.38 -0.41
C GLU A 53 4.91 11.61 -0.81
N ALA A 54 5.87 11.45 0.11
CA ALA A 54 7.11 10.70 -0.12
C ALA A 54 6.86 9.21 -0.42
N LEU A 55 5.80 8.63 0.15
CA LEU A 55 5.39 7.25 -0.08
C LEU A 55 4.18 7.12 -1.03
N GLY A 56 3.80 8.19 -1.72
CA GLY A 56 2.63 8.20 -2.61
C GLY A 56 2.68 7.16 -3.72
N ALA A 57 3.89 6.88 -4.26
CA ALA A 57 4.08 5.82 -5.23
C ALA A 57 3.79 4.42 -4.66
N ILE A 58 4.00 4.21 -3.36
CA ILE A 58 3.72 2.95 -2.68
C ILE A 58 2.21 2.79 -2.46
N ALA A 59 1.51 3.84 -2.02
CA ALA A 59 0.06 3.84 -1.93
C ALA A 59 -0.60 3.59 -3.29
N PHE A 60 -0.10 4.24 -4.35
CA PHE A 60 -0.54 3.97 -5.72
C PHE A 60 -0.31 2.50 -6.10
N ARG A 61 0.86 1.95 -5.80
CA ARG A 61 1.18 0.55 -6.07
C ARG A 61 0.19 -0.40 -5.39
N TRP A 62 -0.10 -0.20 -4.09
CA TRP A 62 -1.10 -0.98 -3.38
C TRP A 62 -2.47 -0.96 -4.08
N LYS A 63 -2.95 0.24 -4.43
CA LYS A 63 -4.19 0.42 -5.19
C LYS A 63 -4.18 -0.36 -6.50
N THR A 64 -3.10 -0.31 -7.27
CA THR A 64 -2.99 -1.08 -8.52
C THR A 64 -3.00 -2.59 -8.28
N GLN A 65 -2.24 -3.09 -7.29
CA GLN A 65 -2.18 -4.52 -7.00
C GLN A 65 -3.50 -5.07 -6.49
N ILE A 66 -4.23 -4.33 -5.65
CA ILE A 66 -5.56 -4.76 -5.19
C ILE A 66 -6.55 -4.77 -6.37
N ASN A 67 -6.54 -3.73 -7.22
CA ASN A 67 -7.38 -3.68 -8.42
C ASN A 67 -7.12 -4.87 -9.36
N GLU A 68 -5.85 -5.18 -9.59
CA GLU A 68 -5.44 -6.21 -10.56
C GLU A 68 -5.51 -7.62 -9.98
N ASN A 69 -5.03 -7.87 -8.77
CA ASN A 69 -4.97 -9.21 -8.19
C ASN A 69 -6.32 -9.60 -7.57
N ALA A 70 -6.90 -8.74 -6.73
CA ALA A 70 -8.15 -9.03 -6.02
C ALA A 70 -9.42 -8.72 -6.83
N LYS A 71 -9.26 -8.17 -8.05
CA LYS A 71 -10.35 -7.88 -9.01
C LYS A 71 -11.46 -7.02 -8.42
N MET A 72 -11.10 -6.10 -7.54
CA MET A 72 -12.04 -5.24 -6.80
C MET A 72 -11.53 -3.80 -6.74
N PRO A 73 -12.41 -2.80 -6.59
CA PRO A 73 -11.97 -1.42 -6.53
C PRO A 73 -11.16 -1.13 -5.26
N ALA A 74 -10.08 -0.39 -5.44
CA ALA A 74 -9.28 0.25 -4.41
C ALA A 74 -8.92 1.67 -4.85
N PHE A 75 -8.75 2.54 -3.87
CA PHE A 75 -8.43 3.95 -4.08
C PHE A 75 -7.14 4.32 -3.34
N TYR A 76 -6.53 5.45 -3.71
CA TYR A 76 -5.42 5.99 -2.96
C TYR A 76 -5.41 7.51 -3.05
N ASN A 77 -4.83 8.14 -2.05
CA ASN A 77 -4.42 9.54 -2.09
C ASN A 77 -3.25 9.77 -1.12
N VAL A 78 -2.75 11.00 -1.02
CA VAL A 78 -1.61 11.33 -0.15
C VAL A 78 -1.92 12.49 0.79
N PHE A 79 -1.23 12.52 1.91
CA PHE A 79 -1.19 13.68 2.80
C PHE A 79 -0.25 14.76 2.21
N SER A 80 -0.61 16.04 2.19
CA SER A 80 -1.81 16.66 2.77
C SER A 80 -3.00 16.87 1.80
N GLU A 81 -2.91 16.46 0.54
CA GLU A 81 -3.96 16.68 -0.46
C GLU A 81 -5.30 16.05 -0.08
N MET A 82 -5.29 14.84 0.49
CA MET A 82 -6.49 14.17 0.99
C MET A 82 -7.20 14.99 2.09
N ASN A 83 -6.45 15.74 2.90
CA ASN A 83 -7.01 16.61 3.94
C ASN A 83 -7.82 17.75 3.34
N HIS A 84 -7.47 18.19 2.13
CA HIS A 84 -8.15 19.29 1.45
C HIS A 84 -9.39 18.82 0.69
N ASN A 85 -9.35 17.60 0.15
CA ASN A 85 -10.32 17.17 -0.86
C ASN A 85 -11.24 16.04 -0.39
N GLU A 86 -10.86 15.26 0.63
CA GLU A 86 -11.56 14.02 0.99
C GLU A 86 -12.09 14.01 2.42
N ILE A 87 -11.39 14.61 3.39
CA ILE A 87 -11.74 14.50 4.82
C ILE A 87 -13.19 14.93 5.14
N ALA A 88 -13.70 15.97 4.46
CA ALA A 88 -15.07 16.43 4.66
C ALA A 88 -16.12 15.41 4.19
N GLY A 89 -15.78 14.58 3.20
CA GLY A 89 -16.63 13.52 2.66
C GLY A 89 -16.81 12.34 3.60
N TYR A 90 -15.93 12.17 4.60
CA TYR A 90 -15.98 11.04 5.53
C TYR A 90 -17.27 11.00 6.35
N LYS A 91 -17.87 12.17 6.63
CA LYS A 91 -19.12 12.29 7.38
C LYS A 91 -20.28 11.49 6.77
N SER A 92 -20.26 11.28 5.46
CA SER A 92 -21.26 10.50 4.71
C SER A 92 -20.68 9.27 4.04
N MET A 93 -19.48 8.84 4.44
CA MET A 93 -18.82 7.68 3.86
C MET A 93 -19.61 6.41 4.19
N ASP A 94 -19.76 5.55 3.19
CA ASP A 94 -20.37 4.24 3.38
C ASP A 94 -19.42 3.36 4.23
N PRO A 95 -19.88 2.71 5.31
CA PRO A 95 -19.06 1.84 6.16
C PRO A 95 -18.42 0.62 5.45
N LYS A 96 -18.80 0.35 4.19
CA LYS A 96 -18.09 -0.60 3.34
C LYS A 96 -16.71 -0.12 2.92
N PHE A 97 -16.41 1.18 2.98
CA PHE A 97 -15.04 1.65 2.78
C PHE A 97 -14.23 1.40 4.05
N SER A 98 -12.94 1.15 3.87
CA SER A 98 -11.97 1.11 4.97
C SER A 98 -10.70 1.84 4.55
N VAL A 99 -9.96 2.34 5.53
CA VAL A 99 -8.72 3.08 5.27
C VAL A 99 -7.53 2.23 5.68
N VAL A 100 -6.47 2.27 4.86
CA VAL A 100 -5.15 1.78 5.25
C VAL A 100 -4.16 2.95 5.17
N MET A 101 -3.58 3.32 6.30
CA MET A 101 -2.59 4.39 6.40
C MET A 101 -1.18 3.80 6.47
N ILE A 102 -0.40 4.00 5.41
CA ILE A 102 1.02 3.64 5.38
C ILE A 102 1.82 4.74 6.06
N ARG A 103 2.44 4.42 7.19
CA ARG A 103 3.26 5.33 8.01
C ARG A 103 4.73 5.08 7.82
N ASP A 104 5.49 6.16 7.59
CA ASP A 104 6.94 6.13 7.61
C ASP A 104 7.47 6.78 8.90
N LYS A 105 8.40 6.09 9.55
CA LYS A 105 9.05 6.65 10.75
C LYS A 105 9.84 7.93 10.46
N ASN A 106 10.25 8.17 9.21
CA ASN A 106 10.95 9.38 8.77
C ASN A 106 10.01 10.42 8.14
N ASP A 107 8.69 10.22 8.19
CA ASP A 107 7.76 11.30 7.88
C ASP A 107 8.02 12.50 8.80
N ASN A 108 7.91 13.71 8.25
CA ASN A 108 8.07 14.91 9.06
C ASN A 108 6.93 15.02 10.10
N ASP A 109 7.22 15.68 11.22
CA ASP A 109 6.31 15.74 12.37
C ASP A 109 4.95 16.38 12.02
N ARG A 110 4.93 17.30 11.05
CA ARG A 110 3.68 17.93 10.59
C ARG A 110 2.80 16.93 9.84
N ILE A 111 3.38 16.04 9.05
CA ILE A 111 2.64 14.97 8.35
C ILE A 111 2.17 13.93 9.35
N LYS A 112 3.03 13.47 10.27
CA LYS A 112 2.63 12.54 11.35
C LYS A 112 1.43 13.07 12.14
N LYS A 113 1.51 14.33 12.59
CA LYS A 113 0.40 14.98 13.30
C LYS A 113 -0.89 15.08 12.48
N ARG A 114 -0.76 15.33 11.16
CA ARG A 114 -1.93 15.34 10.26
C ARG A 114 -2.54 13.96 10.11
N MET A 115 -1.70 12.93 9.99
CA MET A 115 -2.15 11.54 9.92
C MET A 115 -2.89 11.15 11.20
N ASP A 116 -2.37 11.52 12.37
CA ASP A 116 -3.01 11.26 13.67
C ASP A 116 -4.40 11.92 13.75
N ILE A 117 -4.49 13.23 13.47
CA ILE A 117 -5.76 13.97 13.51
C ILE A 117 -6.77 13.42 12.48
N CYS A 118 -6.32 13.11 11.27
CA CYS A 118 -7.20 12.55 10.25
C CYS A 118 -7.69 11.15 10.62
N LYS A 119 -6.82 10.31 11.21
CA LYS A 119 -7.22 9.00 11.70
C LYS A 119 -8.36 9.12 12.72
N GLU A 120 -8.19 9.96 13.74
CA GLU A 120 -9.23 10.18 14.76
C GLU A 120 -10.58 10.57 14.15
N ILE A 121 -10.57 11.45 13.13
CA ILE A 121 -11.78 11.87 12.42
C ILE A 121 -12.39 10.73 11.60
N MET A 122 -11.57 9.96 10.88
CA MET A 122 -12.04 8.90 9.98
C MET A 122 -12.60 7.70 10.75
N GLU A 123 -12.02 7.38 11.92
CA GLU A 123 -12.45 6.28 12.80
C GLU A 123 -13.88 6.45 13.34
N GLU A 124 -14.44 7.66 13.33
CA GLU A 124 -15.86 7.88 13.64
C GLU A 124 -16.81 7.28 12.58
N TYR A 125 -16.34 7.05 11.36
CA TYR A 125 -17.19 6.69 10.21
C TYR A 125 -16.81 5.36 9.56
N VAL A 126 -15.53 5.01 9.53
CA VAL A 126 -15.02 3.78 8.88
C VAL A 126 -13.89 3.16 9.69
N GLU A 127 -13.60 1.89 9.41
CA GLU A 127 -12.43 1.21 9.96
C GLU A 127 -11.14 1.80 9.36
N VAL A 128 -10.15 2.08 10.23
CA VAL A 128 -8.84 2.61 9.84
C VAL A 128 -7.75 1.70 10.36
N GLU A 129 -7.00 1.11 9.44
CA GLU A 129 -5.83 0.30 9.72
C GLU A 129 -4.55 1.08 9.46
N GLU A 130 -3.50 0.78 10.21
CA GLU A 130 -2.19 1.40 10.06
C GLU A 130 -1.13 0.36 9.73
N VAL A 131 -0.23 0.74 8.84
CA VAL A 131 0.90 -0.09 8.41
C VAL A 131 2.16 0.73 8.55
N GLU A 132 3.09 0.28 9.38
CA GLU A 132 4.40 0.92 9.53
C GLU A 132 5.41 0.31 8.56
N THR A 133 6.16 1.17 7.86
CA THR A 133 7.31 0.73 7.07
C THR A 133 8.41 0.15 7.98
N GLN A 134 9.11 -0.89 7.52
CA GLN A 134 10.18 -1.56 8.26
C GLN A 134 11.55 -1.27 7.65
N GLY A 135 12.55 -1.02 8.51
CA GLY A 135 13.94 -0.75 8.11
C GLY A 135 14.44 0.66 8.42
N GLU A 136 15.73 0.88 8.27
CA GLU A 136 16.45 2.14 8.47
C GLU A 136 16.63 2.91 7.15
N SER A 137 17.04 2.24 6.07
CA SER A 137 17.17 2.90 4.77
C SER A 137 15.82 3.16 4.11
N LEU A 138 15.74 4.22 3.30
CA LEU A 138 14.52 4.51 2.53
C LEU A 138 14.14 3.32 1.63
N LEU A 139 15.13 2.66 1.03
CA LEU A 139 14.91 1.50 0.18
C LEU A 139 14.25 0.36 0.94
N ALA A 140 14.78 -0.01 2.12
CA ALA A 140 14.22 -1.06 2.96
C ALA A 140 12.78 -0.74 3.41
N ARG A 141 12.52 0.52 3.79
CA ARG A 141 11.18 1.00 4.19
C ARG A 141 10.17 0.97 3.06
N MET A 142 10.55 1.40 1.86
CA MET A 142 9.69 1.33 0.68
C MET A 142 9.36 -0.13 0.31
N PHE A 143 10.38 -0.99 0.27
CA PHE A 143 10.19 -2.38 -0.16
C PHE A 143 9.45 -3.24 0.87
N SER A 144 9.60 -2.97 2.17
CA SER A 144 8.79 -3.65 3.19
C SER A 144 7.30 -3.33 3.05
N ALA A 145 6.95 -2.06 2.80
CA ALA A 145 5.58 -1.67 2.55
C ALA A 145 5.04 -2.26 1.22
N ILE A 146 5.85 -2.28 0.16
CA ILE A 146 5.47 -2.94 -1.10
C ILE A 146 5.17 -4.42 -0.86
N TYR A 147 6.07 -5.13 -0.17
CA TYR A 147 5.99 -6.57 -0.02
C TYR A 147 4.78 -6.99 0.81
N LEU A 148 4.47 -6.23 1.87
CA LEU A 148 3.22 -6.41 2.61
C LEU A 148 2.00 -6.20 1.71
N GLY A 149 1.98 -5.13 0.91
CA GLY A 149 0.87 -4.83 -0.01
C GLY A 149 0.63 -5.93 -1.04
N ASP A 150 1.70 -6.57 -1.51
CA ASP A 150 1.60 -7.70 -2.43
C ASP A 150 0.89 -8.90 -1.76
N TYR A 151 1.25 -9.26 -0.53
CA TYR A 151 0.54 -10.28 0.24
C TYR A 151 -0.92 -9.90 0.53
N VAL A 152 -1.18 -8.64 0.92
CA VAL A 152 -2.55 -8.16 1.15
C VAL A 152 -3.39 -8.35 -0.11
N SER A 153 -2.89 -7.92 -1.28
CA SER A 153 -3.61 -8.07 -2.54
C SER A 153 -3.86 -9.53 -2.93
N TYR A 154 -2.89 -10.40 -2.66
CA TYR A 154 -3.00 -11.84 -2.90
C TYR A 154 -4.09 -12.47 -2.02
N TYR A 155 -4.05 -12.24 -0.70
CA TYR A 155 -5.05 -12.79 0.20
C TYR A 155 -6.45 -12.21 -0.03
N MET A 156 -6.56 -10.94 -0.38
CA MET A 156 -7.84 -10.35 -0.79
C MET A 156 -8.43 -11.07 -2.02
N ALA A 157 -7.61 -11.49 -2.99
CA ALA A 157 -8.07 -12.31 -4.12
C ALA A 157 -8.63 -13.66 -3.64
N LEU A 158 -7.96 -14.31 -2.68
CA LEU A 158 -8.43 -15.56 -2.09
C LEU A 158 -9.75 -15.39 -1.34
N TRP A 159 -9.90 -14.32 -0.55
CA TRP A 159 -11.15 -14.01 0.15
C TRP A 159 -12.30 -13.73 -0.83
N ASN A 160 -12.00 -13.10 -1.96
CA ASN A 160 -12.94 -12.84 -3.05
C ASN A 160 -13.19 -14.04 -3.95
N ARG A 161 -12.47 -15.16 -3.76
CA ARG A 161 -12.54 -16.39 -4.58
C ARG A 161 -12.28 -16.13 -6.06
N VAL A 162 -11.32 -15.26 -6.36
CA VAL A 162 -10.87 -14.94 -7.72
C VAL A 162 -9.41 -15.37 -7.92
N ASP A 163 -9.05 -15.69 -9.17
CA ASP A 163 -7.66 -15.96 -9.53
C ASP A 163 -6.88 -14.64 -9.60
N PRO A 164 -5.78 -14.48 -8.83
CA PRO A 164 -4.95 -13.28 -8.89
C PRO A 164 -4.15 -13.16 -10.18
N SER A 165 -3.89 -14.26 -10.90
CA SER A 165 -2.92 -14.32 -12.01
C SER A 165 -3.41 -13.67 -13.33
N PRO A 166 -4.62 -13.95 -13.82
CA PRO A 166 -5.06 -13.42 -15.12
C PRO A 166 -5.51 -11.96 -15.02
N VAL A 167 -5.33 -11.20 -16.11
CA VAL A 167 -5.81 -9.82 -16.28
C VAL A 167 -6.69 -9.69 -17.53
N ASP A 168 -7.60 -10.63 -17.71
CA ASP A 168 -8.39 -10.83 -18.94
C ASP A 168 -9.15 -9.59 -19.40
N ILE A 169 -9.70 -8.79 -18.47
CA ILE A 169 -10.41 -7.54 -18.80
C ILE A 169 -9.44 -6.53 -19.44
N ILE A 170 -8.22 -6.43 -18.92
CA ILE A 170 -7.18 -5.53 -19.45
C ILE A 170 -6.71 -6.03 -20.81
N GLU A 171 -6.48 -7.34 -20.96
CA GLU A 171 -6.11 -7.92 -22.25
C GLU A 171 -7.19 -7.74 -23.31
N GLY A 172 -8.46 -7.97 -22.94
CA GLY A 172 -9.62 -7.75 -23.80
C GLY A 172 -9.76 -6.30 -24.21
N MET A 173 -9.55 -5.35 -23.30
CA MET A 173 -9.52 -3.91 -23.62
C MET A 173 -8.39 -3.58 -24.60
N LYS A 174 -7.16 -4.06 -24.34
CA LYS A 174 -5.99 -3.83 -25.22
C LYS A 174 -6.25 -4.34 -26.63
N LYS A 175 -6.87 -5.52 -26.78
CA LYS A 175 -7.24 -6.09 -28.08
C LYS A 175 -8.23 -5.22 -28.87
N LYS A 176 -9.09 -4.43 -28.21
CA LYS A 176 -10.04 -3.51 -28.87
C LYS A 176 -9.42 -2.17 -29.27
N LEU A 177 -8.25 -1.84 -28.75
CA LEU A 177 -7.52 -0.60 -29.07
C LEU A 177 -6.53 -0.76 -30.23
N MET A 178 -6.25 -2.00 -30.63
CA MET A 178 -5.46 -2.35 -31.82
C MET A 178 -6.38 -2.50 -33.03
#